data_AF-A0A7J9BS29-F1
#
_entry.id   AF-A0A7J9BS29-F1
#
_cell.length_a   1.000
_cell.length_b   1.000
_cell.length_c   1.000
_cell.angle_alpha   90.00
_cell.angle_beta   90.00
_cell.angle_gamma   90.00
#
_symmetry.space_group_name_H-M   'P 1'
#
loop_
_entity.id
_entity.type
_entity.pdbx_description
1 polymer ?
#
loop_
_entity_poly.entity_id
_entity_poly.type
_entity_poly.pdbx_seq_one_letter_code
_entity_poly.pdbx_strand_id
1 'polypeptide(L)'
;MKSNVDMLQIIQLGFSLSYAWGNLLDFYSPFSYVWEFNFRDFNINRDRYASDSIELLKRQGIDFEKNKEKGIDSKNFAKFWDYGLVFNCHGLKSITWITFHGTYDFGFMLKIITQSPLPLHLDSFVHQLAYFFGYSIYDLKHTFKFLGLLGGLEK
;
A
#
# COMPACT_ATOMS: atom_id res chain seq x y z
N MET A 1 7.04 10.64 9.12
CA MET A 1 6.05 9.73 8.51
C MET A 1 4.66 10.37 8.46
N LYS A 2 3.92 10.52 9.59
CA LYS A 2 2.59 11.17 9.64
C LYS A 2 2.46 12.43 8.78
N SER A 3 3.25 13.47 9.07
CA SER A 3 3.19 14.74 8.35
C SER A 3 3.34 14.58 6.83
N ASN A 4 4.20 13.66 6.39
CA ASN A 4 4.40 13.41 4.97
C ASN A 4 3.19 12.68 4.37
N VAL A 5 2.72 11.61 5.02
CA VAL A 5 1.55 10.85 4.55
C VAL A 5 0.32 11.74 4.46
N ASP A 6 0.08 12.60 5.44
CA ASP A 6 -1.07 13.51 5.44
C ASP A 6 -0.99 14.53 4.29
N MET A 7 0.21 15.05 4.00
CA MET A 7 0.43 16.09 3.00
C MET A 7 0.54 15.57 1.56
N LEU A 8 1.02 14.35 1.36
CA LEU A 8 1.30 13.78 0.04
C LEU A 8 0.11 12.98 -0.49
N GLN A 9 0.04 12.84 -1.81
CA GLN A 9 -0.96 12.02 -2.48
C GLN A 9 -0.36 10.68 -2.90
N ILE A 10 -1.16 9.61 -2.83
CA ILE A 10 -0.78 8.32 -3.38
C ILE A 10 -0.75 8.41 -4.91
N ILE A 11 0.22 7.73 -5.53
CA ILE A 11 0.35 7.65 -6.99
C ILE A 11 0.01 6.24 -7.45
N GLN A 12 0.52 5.23 -6.74
CA GLN A 12 0.42 3.84 -7.12
C GLN A 12 0.45 2.93 -5.89
N LEU A 13 -0.21 1.79 -5.98
CA LEU A 13 -0.17 0.72 -4.97
C LEU A 13 -0.01 -0.63 -5.67
N GLY A 14 1.03 -1.38 -5.30
CA GLY A 14 1.20 -2.77 -5.71
C GLY A 14 0.56 -3.72 -4.71
N PHE A 15 -0.10 -4.76 -5.20
CA PHE A 15 -0.69 -5.81 -4.39
C PHE A 15 -0.42 -7.18 -5.01
N SER A 16 -0.06 -8.15 -4.18
CA SER A 16 0.06 -9.54 -4.61
C SER A 16 -0.58 -10.45 -3.56
N LEU A 17 -1.18 -11.53 -4.04
CA LEU A 17 -1.79 -12.55 -3.20
C LEU A 17 -1.12 -13.89 -3.46
N SER A 18 -0.78 -14.58 -2.38
CA SER A 18 -0.19 -15.90 -2.43
C SER A 18 -0.83 -16.83 -1.40
N TYR A 19 -0.77 -18.13 -1.68
CA TYR A 19 -1.00 -19.15 -0.67
C TYR A 19 0.14 -19.17 0.35
N ALA A 20 -0.07 -19.87 1.48
CA ALA A 20 0.92 -19.97 2.56
C ALA A 20 2.29 -20.52 2.11
N TRP A 21 2.32 -21.33 1.05
CA TRP A 21 3.55 -21.89 0.47
C TRP A 21 4.26 -20.95 -0.52
N GLY A 22 3.77 -19.73 -0.72
CA GLY A 22 4.38 -18.72 -1.60
C GLY A 22 3.94 -18.79 -3.07
N ASN A 23 3.10 -19.75 -3.45
CA ASN A 23 2.52 -19.80 -4.79
C ASN A 23 1.51 -18.65 -4.96
N LEU A 24 1.61 -17.90 -6.05
CA LEU A 24 0.66 -16.83 -6.36
C LEU A 24 -0.74 -17.41 -6.63
N LEU A 25 -1.77 -16.61 -6.37
CA LEU A 25 -3.13 -16.99 -6.78
C LEU A 25 -3.21 -17.11 -8.30
N ASP A 26 -3.75 -18.22 -8.77
CA ASP A 26 -3.89 -18.53 -10.19
C ASP A 26 -5.36 -18.50 -10.67
N PHE A 27 -6.32 -18.42 -9.74
CA PHE A 27 -7.77 -18.47 -9.99
C PHE A 27 -8.19 -19.58 -10.96
N TYR A 28 -7.53 -20.75 -10.88
CA TYR A 28 -7.73 -21.87 -11.81
C TYR A 28 -7.41 -21.53 -13.28
N SER A 29 -6.49 -20.59 -13.49
CA SER A 29 -5.95 -20.20 -14.79
C SER A 29 -4.46 -20.58 -14.88
N PRO A 30 -3.85 -20.62 -16.07
CA PRO A 30 -2.42 -20.82 -16.22
C PRO A 30 -1.58 -19.56 -15.86
N PHE A 31 -2.23 -18.51 -15.36
CA PHE A 31 -1.58 -17.22 -15.09
C PHE A 31 -1.50 -16.97 -13.58
N SER A 32 -0.46 -16.24 -13.19
CA SER A 32 -0.35 -15.66 -11.85
C SER A 32 -0.64 -14.17 -11.90
N TYR A 33 -1.24 -13.65 -10.84
CA TYR A 33 -1.70 -12.27 -10.81
C TYR A 33 -0.96 -11.44 -9.78
N VAL A 34 -0.51 -10.27 -10.22
CA VAL A 34 -0.03 -9.18 -9.39
C VAL A 34 -0.77 -7.94 -9.88
N TRP A 35 -1.28 -7.15 -8.95
CA TRP A 35 -2.06 -5.96 -9.26
C TRP A 35 -1.25 -4.72 -8.98
N GLU A 36 -1.45 -3.74 -9.86
CA GLU A 36 -0.95 -2.39 -9.72
C GLU A 36 -2.12 -1.43 -9.87
N PHE A 37 -2.44 -0.73 -8.80
CA PHE A 37 -3.48 0.27 -8.78
C PHE A 37 -2.84 1.64 -8.98
N ASN A 38 -3.19 2.32 -10.06
CA ASN A 38 -2.73 3.67 -10.39
C ASN A 38 -3.81 4.69 -9.98
N PHE A 39 -3.45 5.70 -9.22
CA PHE A 39 -4.38 6.66 -8.62
C PHE A 39 -4.37 8.00 -9.33
N ARG A 40 -5.54 8.64 -9.40
CA ARG A 40 -5.70 9.97 -10.01
C ARG A 40 -5.55 11.14 -9.04
N ASP A 41 -5.36 10.84 -7.76
CA ASP A 41 -5.35 11.81 -6.66
C ASP A 41 -4.19 12.83 -6.78
N PHE A 42 -3.04 12.39 -7.29
CA PHE A 42 -1.86 13.23 -7.48
C PHE A 42 -1.93 14.09 -8.75
N ASN A 43 -1.62 15.38 -8.60
CA ASN A 43 -1.48 16.35 -9.66
C ASN A 43 -0.19 17.15 -9.49
N ILE A 44 0.73 17.01 -10.45
CA ILE A 44 2.06 17.65 -10.44
C ILE A 44 2.02 19.19 -10.38
N ASN A 45 0.91 19.81 -10.79
CA ASN A 45 0.78 21.26 -10.80
C ASN A 45 0.18 21.83 -9.49
N ARG A 46 -0.30 20.95 -8.60
CA ARG A 46 -1.03 21.34 -7.38
C ARG A 46 -0.39 20.78 -6.12
N ASP A 47 -0.01 19.50 -6.16
CA ASP A 47 0.33 18.74 -4.97
C ASP A 47 1.81 18.87 -4.63
N ARG A 48 2.14 18.61 -3.36
CA ARG A 48 3.54 18.57 -2.90
C ARG A 48 4.19 17.27 -3.36
N TYR A 49 5.45 17.37 -3.77
CA TYR A 49 6.28 16.24 -4.13
C TYR A 49 7.76 16.58 -3.95
N ALA A 50 8.61 15.55 -3.92
CA ALA A 50 10.04 15.70 -4.08
C ALA A 50 10.39 15.53 -5.57
N SER A 51 11.10 16.50 -6.15
CA SER A 51 11.43 16.52 -7.58
C SER A 51 12.19 15.25 -8.01
N ASP A 52 13.18 14.83 -7.23
CA ASP A 52 13.96 13.62 -7.49
C ASP A 52 13.09 12.36 -7.53
N SER A 53 12.08 12.28 -6.65
CA SER A 53 11.12 11.16 -6.64
C SER A 53 10.23 11.15 -7.88
N ILE A 54 9.77 12.32 -8.34
CA ILE A 54 8.96 12.40 -9.57
C ILE A 54 9.81 12.04 -10.79
N GLU A 55 11.05 12.50 -10.87
CA GLU A 55 11.93 12.15 -11.97
C GLU A 55 12.22 10.64 -12.00
N LEU A 56 12.48 10.03 -10.85
CA LEU A 56 12.62 8.58 -10.74
C LEU A 56 11.37 7.84 -11.23
N LEU A 57 10.18 8.24 -10.78
CA LEU A 57 8.92 7.60 -11.20
C LEU A 57 8.66 7.75 -12.70
N LYS A 58 8.97 8.91 -13.29
CA LYS A 58 8.91 9.10 -14.76
C LYS A 58 9.86 8.14 -15.48
N ARG A 59 11.10 8.00 -15.00
CA ARG A 59 12.09 7.06 -15.56
C ARG A 59 11.65 5.60 -15.43
N GLN A 60 10.88 5.27 -14.38
CA GLN A 60 10.26 3.95 -14.18
C GLN A 60 8.99 3.74 -15.02
N GLY A 61 8.57 4.72 -15.81
CA GLY A 61 7.45 4.59 -16.76
C GLY A 61 6.10 5.10 -16.24
N ILE A 62 6.07 5.81 -15.12
CA ILE A 62 4.82 6.39 -14.61
C ILE A 62 4.38 7.58 -15.47
N ASP A 63 3.19 7.44 -16.04
CA ASP A 63 2.49 8.48 -16.78
C ASP A 63 1.49 9.19 -15.88
N PHE A 64 1.92 10.34 -15.34
CA PHE A 64 1.12 11.15 -14.43
C PHE A 64 -0.13 11.75 -15.08
N GLU A 65 -0.10 12.07 -16.38
CA GLU A 65 -1.28 12.61 -17.06
C GLU A 65 -2.31 11.49 -17.29
N LYS A 66 -1.86 10.30 -17.70
CA LYS A 66 -2.73 9.13 -17.79
C LYS A 66 -3.33 8.76 -16.44
N ASN A 67 -2.55 8.83 -15.36
CA ASN A 67 -3.05 8.58 -14.01
C ASN A 67 -4.12 9.60 -13.61
N LYS A 68 -3.91 10.88 -13.90
CA LYS A 68 -4.90 11.93 -13.63
C LYS A 68 -6.21 11.74 -14.42
N GLU A 69 -6.12 11.30 -15.67
CA GLU A 69 -7.28 11.08 -16.55
C GLU A 69 -8.04 9.78 -16.24
N LYS A 70 -7.30 8.67 -16.07
CA LYS A 70 -7.85 7.30 -16.05
C LYS A 70 -7.60 6.55 -14.74
N GLY A 71 -6.83 7.12 -13.83
CA GLY A 71 -6.51 6.51 -12.55
C GLY A 71 -7.73 6.40 -11.63
N ILE A 72 -7.58 5.54 -10.64
CA ILE A 72 -8.59 5.25 -9.64
C ILE A 72 -8.66 6.41 -8.64
N ASP A 73 -9.87 6.84 -8.30
CA ASP A 73 -10.07 7.76 -7.17
C ASP A 73 -9.87 6.97 -5.86
N SER A 74 -8.95 7.42 -5.01
CA SER A 74 -8.66 6.75 -3.74
C SER A 74 -9.90 6.55 -2.85
N LYS A 75 -10.91 7.42 -2.93
CA LYS A 75 -12.18 7.25 -2.22
C LYS A 75 -12.98 6.06 -2.74
N ASN A 76 -12.96 5.85 -4.05
CA ASN A 76 -13.63 4.70 -4.65
C ASN A 76 -12.86 3.41 -4.33
N PHE A 77 -11.53 3.47 -4.29
CA PHE A 77 -10.71 2.36 -3.80
C PHE A 77 -11.03 2.01 -2.33
N ALA A 78 -11.16 3.02 -1.46
CA ALA A 78 -11.54 2.82 -0.06
C ALA A 78 -12.91 2.14 0.08
N LYS A 79 -13.91 2.55 -0.70
CA LYS A 79 -15.21 1.86 -0.74
C LYS A 79 -15.07 0.41 -1.19
N PHE A 80 -14.30 0.15 -2.24
CA PHE A 80 -14.03 -1.22 -2.69
C PHE A 80 -13.35 -2.04 -1.59
N TRP A 81 -12.43 -1.42 -0.84
CA TRP A 81 -11.81 -2.04 0.32
C TRP A 81 -12.86 -2.44 1.37
N ASP A 82 -13.78 -1.54 1.72
CA ASP A 82 -14.86 -1.81 2.67
C ASP A 82 -15.78 -2.97 2.24
N TYR A 83 -16.09 -3.07 0.95
CA TYR A 83 -16.98 -4.11 0.42
C TYR A 83 -16.32 -5.47 0.19
N GLY A 84 -15.03 -5.49 -0.18
CA GLY A 84 -14.37 -6.70 -0.68
C GLY A 84 -13.15 -7.15 0.11
N LEU A 85 -12.51 -6.26 0.86
CA LEU A 85 -11.19 -6.46 1.48
C LEU A 85 -11.14 -6.12 2.99
N VAL A 86 -12.26 -5.77 3.65
CA VAL A 86 -12.34 -5.84 5.11
C VAL A 86 -12.43 -7.32 5.49
N PHE A 87 -11.27 -7.96 5.39
CA PHE A 87 -11.08 -9.39 5.45
C PHE A 87 -11.31 -9.98 6.85
N ASN A 88 -11.45 -9.15 7.87
CA ASN A 88 -11.50 -9.60 9.27
C ASN A 88 -12.89 -9.57 9.92
N CYS A 89 -13.92 -8.96 9.31
CA CYS A 89 -15.25 -8.89 9.93
C CYS A 89 -16.20 -10.04 9.53
N HIS A 90 -15.95 -10.77 8.44
CA HIS A 90 -16.88 -11.78 7.92
C HIS A 90 -16.29 -13.18 7.63
N GLY A 91 -15.21 -13.59 8.31
CA GLY A 91 -14.85 -15.03 8.42
C GLY A 91 -13.58 -15.51 7.69
N LEU A 92 -12.80 -14.63 7.06
CA LEU A 92 -11.47 -14.98 6.53
C LEU A 92 -10.40 -14.84 7.61
N LYS A 93 -10.37 -15.81 8.53
CA LYS A 93 -9.63 -15.78 9.80
C LYS A 93 -8.09 -15.81 9.73
N SER A 94 -7.43 -15.61 8.58
CA SER A 94 -5.96 -15.60 8.55
C SER A 94 -5.34 -15.00 7.28
N ILE A 95 -5.44 -13.68 7.07
CA ILE A 95 -4.55 -12.99 6.13
C ILE A 95 -3.26 -12.60 6.85
N THR A 96 -2.13 -12.88 6.20
CA THR A 96 -0.82 -12.41 6.63
C THR A 96 -0.34 -11.33 5.67
N TRP A 97 -0.07 -10.15 6.21
CA TRP A 97 0.47 -9.03 5.46
C TRP A 97 1.98 -9.08 5.47
N ILE A 98 2.57 -8.98 4.28
CA ILE A 98 4.01 -8.94 4.09
C ILE A 98 4.35 -7.62 3.42
N THR A 99 5.30 -6.90 4.00
CA THR A 99 5.82 -5.63 3.46
C THR A 99 7.34 -5.62 3.52
N PHE A 100 7.96 -4.64 2.85
CA PHE A 100 9.38 -4.38 2.99
C PHE A 100 9.58 -2.90 3.28
N HIS A 101 9.94 -2.54 4.52
CA HIS A 101 9.96 -1.16 4.99
C HIS A 101 8.58 -0.47 4.91
N GLY A 102 7.53 -1.21 5.25
CA GLY A 102 6.13 -0.91 4.92
C GLY A 102 5.45 0.16 5.77
N THR A 103 6.20 0.89 6.60
CA THR A 103 5.60 1.89 7.50
C THR A 103 4.87 2.99 6.74
N TYR A 104 5.43 3.46 5.62
CA TYR A 104 4.77 4.43 4.76
C TYR A 104 3.59 3.83 4.00
N ASP A 105 3.74 2.59 3.51
CA ASP A 105 2.70 1.88 2.77
C ASP A 105 1.42 1.76 3.60
N PHE A 106 1.55 1.26 4.83
CA PHE A 106 0.42 1.17 5.76
C PHE A 106 -0.12 2.54 6.18
N GLY A 107 0.74 3.55 6.28
CA GLY A 107 0.30 4.93 6.50
C GLY A 107 -0.61 5.42 5.38
N PHE A 108 -0.21 5.27 4.12
CA PHE A 108 -1.05 5.65 2.99
C PHE A 108 -2.32 4.82 2.90
N MET A 109 -2.23 3.51 3.13
CA MET A 109 -3.40 2.63 3.14
C MET A 109 -4.42 3.04 4.21
N LEU A 110 -3.98 3.33 5.44
CA LEU A 110 -4.88 3.83 6.49
C LEU A 110 -5.49 5.18 6.11
N LYS A 111 -4.69 6.12 5.58
CA LYS A 111 -5.20 7.42 5.10
C LYS A 111 -6.30 7.22 4.06
N ILE A 112 -6.12 6.30 3.12
CA ILE A 112 -7.10 6.00 2.07
C ILE A 112 -8.34 5.36 2.68
N ILE A 113 -8.23 4.32 3.49
CA ILE A 113 -9.39 3.61 4.03
C ILE A 113 -10.20 4.51 4.99
N THR A 114 -9.52 5.26 5.86
CA THR A 114 -10.17 6.14 6.85
C THR A 114 -10.62 7.48 6.27
N GLN A 115 -10.15 7.83 5.07
CA GLN A 115 -10.38 9.14 4.44
C GLN A 115 -10.06 10.32 5.36
N SER A 116 -9.10 10.13 6.26
CA SER A 116 -8.77 11.04 7.35
C SER A 116 -7.25 11.14 7.53
N PRO A 117 -6.74 12.25 8.12
CA PRO A 117 -5.35 12.32 8.53
C PRO A 117 -5.01 11.17 9.49
N LEU A 118 -3.76 10.72 9.46
CA LEU A 118 -3.30 9.67 10.36
C LEU A 118 -3.45 10.08 11.84
N PRO A 119 -3.64 9.13 12.77
CA PRO A 119 -3.70 9.43 14.20
C PRO A 119 -2.46 10.17 14.71
N LEU A 120 -2.64 11.04 15.70
CA LEU A 120 -1.55 11.80 16.31
C LEU A 120 -0.60 10.91 17.11
N HIS A 121 -1.16 9.94 17.83
CA HIS A 121 -0.42 9.06 18.74
C HIS A 121 -0.15 7.70 18.09
N LEU A 122 1.02 7.14 18.40
CA LEU A 122 1.45 5.85 17.88
C LEU A 122 0.48 4.73 18.28
N ASP A 123 0.02 4.72 19.52
CA ASP A 123 -0.90 3.68 20.01
C ASP A 123 -2.22 3.68 19.23
N SER A 124 -2.75 4.87 18.91
CA SER A 124 -3.95 5.01 18.08
C SER A 124 -3.70 4.54 16.64
N PHE A 125 -2.52 4.81 16.09
CA PHE A 125 -2.13 4.32 14.76
C PHE A 125 -2.02 2.79 14.73
N VAL A 126 -1.35 2.18 15.71
CA VAL A 126 -1.22 0.73 15.85
C VAL A 126 -2.59 0.08 16.06
N HIS A 127 -3.47 0.71 16.85
CA HIS A 127 -4.83 0.22 17.05
C HIS A 127 -5.65 0.23 15.75
N GLN A 128 -5.55 1.30 14.95
CA GLN A 128 -6.20 1.34 13.64
C GLN A 128 -5.60 0.31 12.67
N LEU A 129 -4.28 0.11 12.67
CA LEU A 129 -3.67 -0.95 11.87
C LEU A 129 -4.21 -2.33 12.24
N ALA A 130 -4.25 -2.65 13.53
CA ALA A 130 -4.80 -3.91 14.00
C ALA A 130 -6.28 -4.07 13.64
N TYR A 131 -7.06 -2.99 13.69
CA TYR A 131 -8.48 -3.01 13.31
C TYR A 131 -8.68 -3.31 11.82
N PHE A 132 -7.96 -2.63 10.93
CA PHE A 132 -8.15 -2.77 9.48
C PHE A 132 -7.40 -3.94 8.86
N PHE A 133 -6.20 -4.28 9.36
CA PHE A 133 -5.29 -5.26 8.76
C PHE A 133 -5.07 -6.50 9.63
N GLY A 134 -5.47 -6.46 10.90
CA GLY A 134 -5.20 -7.54 11.86
C GLY A 134 -3.78 -7.49 12.43
N TYR A 135 -3.41 -8.53 13.17
CA TYR A 135 -2.12 -8.61 13.89
C TYR A 135 -1.01 -9.32 13.12
N SER A 136 -1.34 -10.03 12.05
CA SER A 136 -0.39 -10.81 11.24
C SER A 136 0.28 -9.91 10.19
N ILE A 137 1.13 -8.99 10.63
CA ILE A 137 1.88 -8.07 9.75
C ILE A 137 3.38 -8.29 9.94
N TYR A 138 4.09 -8.56 8.85
CA TYR A 138 5.53 -8.79 8.84
C TYR A 138 6.23 -7.79 7.91
N ASP A 139 7.23 -7.11 8.45
CA ASP A 139 8.15 -6.28 7.66
C ASP A 139 9.44 -7.07 7.40
N LEU A 140 9.64 -7.50 6.16
CA LEU A 140 10.78 -8.31 5.76
C LEU A 140 12.11 -7.59 5.99
N LYS A 141 12.17 -6.26 5.85
CA LYS A 141 13.41 -5.52 6.10
C LYS A 141 13.80 -5.57 7.57
N HIS A 142 12.81 -5.49 8.47
CA HIS A 142 13.04 -5.68 9.90
C HIS A 142 13.48 -7.12 10.20
N THR A 143 12.81 -8.11 9.62
CA THR A 143 13.15 -9.53 9.78
C THR A 143 14.55 -9.86 9.28
N PHE A 144 14.93 -9.35 8.10
CA PHE A 144 16.26 -9.57 7.52
C PHE A 144 17.36 -8.93 8.36
N LYS A 145 17.13 -7.72 8.87
CA LYS A 145 18.07 -7.07 9.80
C LYS A 145 18.26 -7.91 11.07
N PHE A 146 17.19 -8.50 11.61
CA PHE A 146 17.28 -9.39 12.77
C PHE A 146 18.06 -10.68 12.46
N LEU A 147 17.98 -11.17 11.22
CA LEU A 147 18.74 -12.33 10.72
C LEU A 147 20.16 -11.97 10.24
N GLY A 148 20.62 -10.72 10.39
CA GLY A 148 21.94 -10.27 9.94
C GLY A 148 22.09 -10.14 8.41
N LEU A 149 20.98 -10.22 7.66
CA LEU A 149 20.95 -10.01 6.22
C LEU A 149 20.78 -8.51 5.94
N LEU A 150 21.82 -7.90 5.36
CA LEU A 150 21.85 -6.47 5.01
C LEU A 150 21.67 -6.32 3.49
N GLY A 151 20.60 -5.65 3.05
CA GLY A 151 20.31 -5.40 1.64
C GLY A 151 18.99 -4.65 1.41
N GLY A 152 18.86 -4.02 0.25
CA GLY A 152 17.62 -3.42 -0.25
C GLY A 152 16.87 -4.36 -1.21
N LEU A 153 15.74 -3.88 -1.76
CA LEU A 153 15.07 -4.54 -2.91
C LEU A 153 15.70 -4.16 -4.26
N GLU A 154 16.83 -3.44 -4.23
CA GLU A 154 17.55 -3.03 -5.43
C GLU A 154 18.20 -4.27 -6.08
N LYS A 155 18.02 -4.40 -7.40
CA LYS A 155 18.73 -5.39 -8.22
C LYS A 155 20.12 -4.90 -8.57
#